data_AF-A0A956R7X6-F1
#
_entry.id   AF-A0A956R7X6-F1
#
_cell.length_a   1.000
_cell.length_b   1.000
_cell.length_c   1.000
_cell.angle_alpha   90.00
_cell.angle_beta   90.00
_cell.angle_gamma   90.00
#
_symmetry.space_group_name_H-M   'P 1'
#
loop_
_entity.id
_entity.type
_entity.pdbx_description
1 polymer ?
#
loop_
_entity_poly.entity_id
_entity_poly.type
_entity_poly.pdbx_seq_one_letter_code
_entity_poly.pdbx_strand_id
1 'polypeptide(L)' 'MKARVRAGRLVLDEPTDLPEGTVVTLRVVDEDDDLTAEERAALHHALDEAWQSVRAGYALPASALLDATS' A
#
# COMPACT_ATOMS: atom_id res chain seq x y z
N MET A 1 -7.85 2.71 -13.02
CA MET A 1 -9.22 2.60 -13.53
C MET A 1 -10.03 1.79 -12.55
N LYS A 2 -11.24 2.23 -12.21
CA LYS A 2 -12.13 1.49 -11.31
C LYS A 2 -13.39 1.08 -12.08
N ALA A 3 -13.70 -0.21 -12.08
CA ALA A 3 -14.93 -0.73 -12.68
C ALA A 3 -15.92 -1.13 -11.57
N ARG A 4 -17.22 -1.03 -11.86
CA ARG A 4 -18.29 -1.49 -10.96
C ARG A 4 -19.01 -2.68 -11.56
N VAL A 5 -19.43 -3.62 -10.72
CA VAL A 5 -20.30 -4.73 -11.16
C VAL A 5 -21.75 -4.25 -11.23
N ARG A 6 -22.40 -4.42 -12.38
CA ARG A 6 -23.85 -4.20 -12.57
C ARG A 6 -24.43 -5.37 -13.35
N ALA A 7 -25.44 -6.03 -12.78
CA ALA A 7 -26.08 -7.21 -13.36
C ALA A 7 -25.08 -8.29 -13.85
N GLY A 8 -24.05 -8.57 -13.04
CA GLY A 8 -23.02 -9.57 -13.36
C GLY A 8 -22.00 -9.16 -14.42
N ARG A 9 -21.97 -7.88 -14.82
CA ARG A 9 -21.00 -7.35 -15.80
C ARG A 9 -20.16 -6.24 -15.18
N LEU A 10 -18.88 -6.17 -15.56
CA LEU A 10 -18.00 -5.07 -15.22
C LEU A 10 -18.31 -3.86 -16.12
N VAL A 11 -18.56 -2.71 -15.50
CA VAL A 11 -18.82 -1.45 -16.17
C VAL A 11 -17.71 -0.48 -15.78
N LEU A 12 -16.93 -0.05 -16.77
CA LEU A 12 -15.96 1.03 -16.65
C LEU A 12 -16.60 2.29 -17.24
N ASP A 13 -16.87 3.27 -16.39
CA ASP A 13 -17.48 4.56 -16.76
C ASP A 13 -16.43 5.68 -16.63
N GLU A 14 -15.23 5.41 -17.16
CA GLU A 14 -14.08 6.31 -17.18
C GLU A 14 -13.52 6.32 -18.63
N PRO A 15 -13.21 7.49 -19.21
CA PRO A 15 -12.59 7.55 -20.52
C PRO A 15 -11.19 6.93 -20.49
N THR A 16 -10.76 6.39 -21.64
CA THR A 16 -9.42 5.80 -21.79
C THR A 16 -8.83 6.19 -23.14
N ASP A 17 -7.51 6.41 -23.15
CA ASP A 17 -6.74 6.71 -24.37
C ASP A 17 -6.11 5.44 -24.97
N LEU A 18 -6.51 4.25 -24.51
CA LEU A 18 -6.01 2.98 -25.03
C LEU A 18 -6.49 2.78 -26.48
N PRO A 19 -5.62 2.26 -27.38
CA PRO A 19 -6.01 1.96 -28.74
C PRO A 19 -7.19 0.99 -28.83
N GLU A 20 -7.97 1.11 -29.90
CA GLU A 20 -9.04 0.17 -30.21
C GLU A 20 -8.52 -1.28 -30.25
N GLY A 21 -9.30 -2.22 -29.69
CA GLY A 21 -8.91 -3.63 -29.59
C GLY A 21 -7.89 -3.97 -28.49
N THR A 22 -7.49 -3.01 -27.65
CA THR A 22 -6.60 -3.27 -26.52
C THR A 22 -7.26 -4.27 -25.55
N VAL A 23 -6.61 -5.43 -25.35
CA VAL A 23 -7.02 -6.41 -24.34
C VAL A 23 -6.37 -6.04 -23.01
N VAL A 24 -7.19 -5.89 -21.96
CA VAL A 24 -6.73 -5.57 -20.61
C VAL A 24 -6.94 -6.76 -19.67
N THR A 25 -5.93 -7.04 -18.84
CA THR A 25 -6.03 -8.04 -17.77
C THR A 25 -6.49 -7.35 -16.50
N LEU A 26 -7.54 -7.86 -15.88
CA LEU A 26 -8.06 -7.34 -14.62
C LEU A 26 -7.59 -8.22 -13.46
N ARG A 27 -7.12 -7.59 -12.39
CA ARG A 27 -6.85 -8.22 -11.11
C ARG A 27 -7.70 -7.52 -10.06
N VAL A 28 -8.32 -8.30 -9.17
CA VAL A 28 -8.87 -7.74 -7.93
C VAL A 28 -7.69 -7.25 -7.12
N VAL A 29 -7.63 -5.94 -6.89
CA VAL A 29 -6.68 -5.38 -5.94
C VAL A 29 -7.24 -5.69 -4.57
N ASP A 30 -6.54 -6.52 -3.81
CA ASP A 30 -6.78 -6.59 -2.37
C ASP A 30 -6.26 -5.29 -1.79
N GLU A 31 -7.17 -4.44 -1.29
CA GLU A 31 -6.80 -3.20 -0.62
C GLU A 31 -6.34 -3.48 0.83
N ASP A 32 -6.62 -4.68 1.36
CA ASP A 32 -6.07 -5.11 2.64
C ASP A 32 -4.65 -5.65 2.45
N ASP A 33 -3.77 -5.27 3.36
CA ASP A 33 -2.37 -5.69 3.48
C ASP A 33 -2.20 -7.14 3.96
N ASP A 34 -3.19 -7.99 3.71
CA ASP A 34 -3.34 -9.35 4.22
C ASP A 34 -3.28 -9.46 5.77
N LEU A 35 -3.32 -8.35 6.51
CA LEU A 35 -3.31 -8.37 7.97
C LEU A 35 -4.70 -8.61 8.53
N THR A 36 -4.78 -9.51 9.51
CA THR A 36 -5.93 -9.59 10.40
C THR A 36 -6.08 -8.28 11.19
N ALA A 37 -7.26 -8.06 11.78
CA ALA A 37 -7.51 -6.89 12.60
C ALA A 37 -6.53 -6.80 13.79
N GLU A 38 -6.18 -7.94 14.37
CA GLU A 38 -5.21 -8.07 15.45
C GLU A 38 -3.80 -7.72 14.99
N GLU A 39 -3.36 -8.24 13.83
CA GLU A 39 -2.03 -7.92 13.27
C GLU A 39 -1.92 -6.44 12.88
N ARG A 40 -2.97 -5.86 12.30
CA ARG A 40 -3.04 -4.42 12.01
C ARG A 40 -2.92 -3.58 13.28
N ALA A 41 -3.60 -3.98 14.35
CA ALA A 41 -3.52 -3.28 15.64
C ALA A 41 -2.11 -3.39 16.25
N ALA A 42 -1.48 -4.56 16.17
CA ALA A 42 -0.11 -4.77 16.64
C ALA A 42 0.90 -3.93 15.85
N LEU A 43 0.75 -3.85 14.52
CA LEU A 43 1.58 -3.02 13.66
C LEU A 43 1.47 -1.54 14.03
N HIS A 44 0.24 -1.02 14.19
CA HIS A 44 0.03 0.37 14.59
C HIS A 44 0.65 0.68 15.96
N HIS A 45 0.49 -0.22 16.94
CA HIS A 45 1.14 -0.07 18.24
C HIS A 45 2.67 0.01 18.12
N ALA A 46 3.28 -0.89 17.34
CA ALA A 46 4.73 -0.89 17.14
C ALA A 46 5.23 0.38 16.42
N LEU A 47 4.47 0.90 15.46
CA LEU A 47 4.78 2.16 14.79
C LEU A 47 4.70 3.35 15.74
N ASP A 48 3.69 3.39 16.61
CA ASP A 48 3.56 4.44 17.63
C ASP A 48 4.72 4.43 18.63
N GLU A 49 5.12 3.24 19.10
CA GLU A 49 6.30 3.08 19.96
C GLU A 49 7.59 3.53 19.27
N ALA A 50 7.79 3.13 18.02
CA ALA A 50 8.94 3.55 17.22
C ALA A 50 8.97 5.08 17.07
N TRP A 51 7.82 5.72 16.83
CA TRP A 51 7.71 7.17 16.74
C TRP A 51 8.02 7.89 18.06
N GLN A 52 7.59 7.34 19.18
CA GLN A 52 7.95 7.87 20.50
C GLN A 52 9.46 7.76 20.74
N SER A 53 10.08 6.64 20.35
CA SER A 53 11.52 6.42 20.44
C SER A 53 12.32 7.45 19.63
N VAL A 54 11.93 7.68 18.38
CA VAL A 54 12.52 8.72 17.52
C VAL A 54 12.37 10.10 18.14
N ARG A 55 11.18 10.45 18.65
CA ARG A 55 10.94 11.74 19.33
C ARG A 55 11.76 11.91 20.61
N ALA A 56 12.06 10.82 21.32
CA ALA A 56 12.93 10.81 22.49
C ALA A 56 14.43 10.88 22.13
N GLY A 57 14.76 10.96 20.84
CA GLY A 57 16.13 11.11 20.34
C GLY A 57 16.84 9.78 20.04
N TYR A 58 16.14 8.66 20.11
CA TYR A 58 16.68 7.33 19.77
C TYR A 58 16.53 7.03 18.28
N ALA A 59 17.13 7.88 17.44
CA ALA A 59 17.18 7.69 15.99
C ALA A 59 18.62 7.85 15.49
N LEU A 60 19.02 7.00 14.53
CA LEU A 60 20.28 7.13 13.83
C LEU A 60 20.06 7.83 12.49
N PRO A 61 20.91 8.81 12.11
CA PRO A 61 20.85 9.38 10.78
C PRO A 61 21.22 8.31 9.74
N ALA A 62 20.53 8.33 8.59
CA ALA A 62 20.73 7.33 7.55
C ALA A 62 22.18 7.25 7.06
N SER A 63 22.91 8.37 7.01
CA SER A 63 24.32 8.39 6.63
C SER A 63 25.20 7.54 7.57
N ALA A 64 24.97 7.60 8.88
CA ALA A 64 25.73 6.82 9.85
C ALA A 64 25.53 5.30 9.67
N LEU A 65 24.37 4.87 9.13
CA LEU A 65 24.13 3.46 8.81
C LEU A 65 24.90 3.02 7.57
N LEU A 66 24.92 3.85 6.52
CA LEU A 66 25.62 3.55 5.27
C LEU A 66 27.14 3.47 5.47
N ASP A 67 27.69 4.38 6.28
CA ASP A 67 29.12 4.43 6.60
C ASP A 67 29.59 3.20 7.41
N ALA A 68 28.70 2.56 8.18
CA ALA A 68 29.02 1.37 8.97
C ALA A 68 29.11 0.07 8.15
N THR A 69 28.70 0.11 6.88
CA THR A 69 28.65 -1.06 5.99
C THR A 69 29.67 -1.02 4.84
N SER A 70 30.50 0.02 4.79
CA SER A 70 31.63 0.19 3.85
C SER A 70 32.96 -0.18 4.49
#